data_AF-V4XV07-F1
#
_entry.id   AF-V4XV07-F1
#
_cell.length_a   1.000
_cell.length_b   1.000
_cell.length_c   1.000
_cell.angle_alpha   90.00
_cell.angle_beta   90.00
_cell.angle_gamma   90.00
#
_symmetry.space_group_name_H-M   'P 1'
#
loop_
_entity.id
_entity.type
_entity.pdbx_description
1 polymer ?
#
loop_
_entity_poly.entity_id
_entity_poly.type
_entity_poly.pdbx_seq_one_letter_code
_entity_poly.pdbx_strand_id
1 'polypeptide(L)'
;RGALGGVLAFGLSAALGGVALGLDPAAPLPVGSVLAPLFAGLFGAPVLLDAARGSGDLPAQDDARLSLPRSAVGVTAGAGALAGALVAYLPGVSAGVAATLALPAAPADHRARGFVVAQSGANTATATFALFAFSGLGETRTGVTVALDTAGVPPALGTLVPVVALAAATGACWS
;
A
#
# COMPACT_ATOMS: atom_id res chain seq x y z
N ARG A 1 -4.20 22.14 -20.41
CA ARG A 1 -4.40 20.69 -20.66
C ARG A 1 -4.57 19.90 -19.35
N GLY A 2 -3.68 20.04 -18.36
CA GLY A 2 -3.82 19.36 -17.06
C GLY A 2 -5.12 19.69 -16.29
N ALA A 3 -5.55 20.95 -16.25
CA ALA A 3 -6.78 21.36 -15.56
C ALA A 3 -8.05 20.70 -16.15
N LEU A 4 -8.17 20.64 -17.48
CA LEU A 4 -9.27 19.95 -18.16
C LEU A 4 -9.29 18.45 -17.87
N GLY A 5 -8.12 17.81 -17.88
CA GLY A 5 -7.99 16.40 -17.51
C GLY A 5 -8.39 16.14 -16.06
N GLY A 6 -8.00 17.01 -15.14
CA GLY A 6 -8.39 16.94 -13.73
C GLY A 6 -9.89 17.07 -13.50
N VAL A 7 -10.53 18.06 -14.14
CA VAL A 7 -12.00 18.26 -14.06
C VAL A 7 -12.75 17.07 -14.64
N LEU A 8 -12.32 16.54 -15.78
CA LEU A 8 -12.93 15.36 -16.39
C LEU A 8 -12.78 14.12 -15.51
N ALA A 9 -11.58 13.87 -14.98
CA ALA A 9 -11.33 12.74 -14.08
C ALA A 9 -12.18 12.84 -12.81
N PHE A 10 -12.26 14.03 -12.21
CA PHE A 10 -13.11 14.28 -11.05
C PHE A 10 -14.59 14.04 -11.37
N GLY A 11 -15.09 14.58 -12.48
CA GLY A 11 -16.48 14.40 -12.91
C GLY A 11 -16.84 12.94 -13.17
N LEU A 12 -15.98 12.20 -13.87
CA LEU A 12 -16.17 10.76 -14.11
C LEU A 12 -16.14 9.95 -12.81
N SER A 13 -15.23 10.27 -11.89
CA SER A 13 -15.15 9.61 -10.59
C SER A 13 -16.39 9.89 -9.72
N ALA A 14 -16.88 11.14 -9.72
CA ALA A 14 -18.10 11.52 -9.02
C ALA A 14 -19.34 10.82 -9.60
N ALA A 15 -19.47 10.76 -10.93
CA ALA A 15 -20.56 10.05 -11.60
C ALA A 15 -20.52 8.54 -11.29
N LEU A 16 -19.34 7.92 -11.36
CA LEU A 16 -19.16 6.51 -11.02
C LEU A 16 -19.54 6.23 -9.57
N GLY A 17 -19.11 7.08 -8.62
CA GLY A 17 -19.49 6.99 -7.22
C GLY A 17 -21.00 7.13 -7.00
N GLY A 18 -21.65 8.08 -7.69
CA GLY A 18 -23.09 8.29 -7.64
C GLY A 18 -23.90 7.08 -8.13
N VAL A 19 -23.41 6.38 -9.17
CA VAL A 19 -24.03 5.13 -9.64
C VAL A 19 -23.75 3.98 -8.67
N ALA A 20 -22.52 3.87 -8.17
CA ALA A 20 -22.08 2.77 -7.31
C ALA A 20 -22.75 2.73 -5.93
N LEU A 21 -22.99 3.88 -5.32
CA LEU A 21 -23.52 3.99 -3.95
C LEU A 21 -24.93 3.38 -3.79
N GLY A 22 -25.72 3.34 -4.86
CA GLY A 22 -27.08 2.78 -4.84
C GLY A 22 -27.15 1.29 -5.19
N LEU A 23 -26.03 0.66 -5.53
CA LEU A 23 -26.00 -0.76 -5.86
C LEU A 23 -25.88 -1.57 -4.57
N ASP A 24 -26.60 -2.69 -4.47
CA ASP A 24 -26.38 -3.72 -3.46
C ASP A 24 -26.13 -5.05 -4.19
N PRO A 25 -24.94 -5.23 -4.77
CA PRO A 25 -24.62 -6.42 -5.52
C PRO A 25 -24.59 -7.61 -4.57
N ALA A 26 -25.42 -8.61 -4.85
CA ALA A 26 -25.35 -9.93 -4.22
C ALA A 26 -24.01 -10.59 -4.58
N ALA A 27 -22.96 -10.25 -3.83
CA ALA A 27 -21.63 -10.78 -4.04
C ALA A 27 -21.58 -12.23 -3.50
N PRO A 28 -20.98 -13.18 -4.23
CA PRO A 28 -20.78 -14.56 -3.74
C PRO A 28 -19.93 -14.64 -2.47
N LEU A 29 -19.17 -13.59 -2.18
CA LEU A 29 -18.33 -13.44 -1.00
C LEU A 29 -18.81 -12.20 -0.24
N PRO A 30 -18.95 -12.25 1.09
CA PRO A 30 -19.34 -11.11 1.92
C PRO A 30 -18.16 -10.13 2.04
N VAL A 31 -17.77 -9.54 0.91
CA VAL A 31 -16.74 -8.50 0.85
C VAL A 31 -17.45 -7.19 1.19
N GLY A 32 -17.09 -6.60 2.33
CA GLY A 32 -17.66 -5.34 2.79
C GLY A 32 -17.56 -4.25 1.71
N SER A 33 -18.71 -3.71 1.32
CA SER A 33 -18.94 -2.60 0.39
C SER A 33 -18.76 -2.87 -1.12
N VAL A 34 -19.64 -2.24 -1.91
CA VAL A 34 -19.62 -2.19 -3.39
C VAL A 34 -18.33 -1.61 -3.96
N LEU A 35 -17.61 -0.82 -3.15
CA LEU A 35 -16.39 -0.13 -3.55
C LEU A 35 -15.21 -1.09 -3.76
N ALA A 36 -15.10 -2.15 -2.97
CA ALA A 36 -14.02 -3.11 -3.08
C ALA A 36 -13.95 -3.78 -4.47
N PRO A 37 -15.02 -4.40 -5.00
CA PRO A 37 -15.02 -4.95 -6.35
C PRO A 37 -14.91 -3.87 -7.45
N LEU A 38 -15.46 -2.68 -7.25
CA LEU A 38 -15.33 -1.57 -8.20
C LEU A 38 -13.88 -1.11 -8.37
N PHE A 39 -13.17 -0.89 -7.26
CA PHE A 39 -11.76 -0.50 -7.31
C PHE A 39 -10.88 -1.62 -7.83
N ALA A 40 -11.16 -2.88 -7.43
CA ALA A 40 -10.45 -4.03 -8.00
C ALA A 40 -10.64 -4.12 -9.52
N GLY A 41 -11.83 -3.86 -10.04
CA GLY A 41 -12.10 -3.79 -11.48
C GLY A 41 -11.41 -2.61 -12.16
N LEU A 42 -11.61 -1.39 -11.66
CA LEU A 42 -11.12 -0.16 -12.30
C LEU A 42 -9.58 -0.08 -12.33
N PHE A 43 -8.91 -0.58 -11.28
CA PHE A 43 -7.44 -0.54 -11.19
C PHE A 43 -6.77 -1.86 -11.59
N GLY A 44 -7.42 -3.00 -11.37
CA GLY A 44 -6.87 -4.31 -11.71
C GLY A 44 -7.12 -4.72 -13.16
N ALA A 45 -8.31 -4.48 -13.71
CA ALA A 45 -8.65 -4.94 -15.06
C ALA A 45 -7.74 -4.36 -16.16
N PRO A 46 -7.33 -3.07 -16.15
CA PRO A 46 -6.39 -2.54 -17.13
C PRO A 46 -5.04 -3.26 -17.08
N VAL A 47 -4.52 -3.52 -15.88
CA VAL A 47 -3.25 -4.25 -15.68
C VAL A 47 -3.36 -5.70 -16.16
N LEU A 48 -4.48 -6.36 -15.88
CA LEU A 48 -4.75 -7.72 -16.35
C LEU A 48 -4.91 -7.79 -17.88
N LEU A 49 -5.59 -6.81 -18.47
CA LEU A 49 -5.74 -6.70 -19.92
C LEU A 49 -4.41 -6.41 -20.61
N ASP A 50 -3.58 -5.55 -20.03
CA ASP A 50 -2.24 -5.25 -20.53
C ASP A 50 -1.34 -6.49 -20.42
N ALA A 51 -1.34 -7.18 -19.27
CA ALA A 51 -0.62 -8.42 -19.08
C ALA A 51 -1.07 -9.54 -20.03
N ALA A 52 -2.37 -9.66 -20.31
CA ALA A 52 -2.92 -10.64 -21.25
C ALA A 52 -2.60 -10.33 -22.72
N ARG A 53 -2.29 -9.06 -23.04
CA ARG A 53 -1.92 -8.60 -24.40
C ARG A 53 -0.42 -8.50 -24.62
N GLY A 54 0.36 -8.33 -23.56
CA GLY A 54 1.81 -8.35 -23.61
C GLY A 54 2.33 -9.72 -24.02
N SER A 55 3.56 -9.78 -24.56
CA SER A 55 4.18 -11.02 -25.02
C SER A 55 4.52 -12.01 -23.89
N GLY A 56 4.15 -11.72 -22.63
CA GLY A 56 4.51 -12.53 -21.46
C GLY A 56 6.00 -12.57 -21.17
N ASP A 57 6.83 -11.89 -21.97
CA ASP A 57 8.28 -11.86 -21.80
C ASP A 57 8.63 -10.99 -20.61
N LEU A 58 8.75 -11.63 -19.45
CA LEU A 58 9.34 -11.01 -18.29
C LEU A 58 10.82 -10.71 -18.63
N PRO A 59 11.28 -9.44 -18.56
CA PRO A 59 12.67 -9.12 -18.81
C PRO A 59 13.57 -9.96 -17.92
N ALA A 60 14.66 -10.50 -18.47
CA ALA A 60 15.63 -11.28 -17.71
C ALA A 60 16.03 -10.51 -16.44
N GLN A 61 15.67 -11.05 -15.27
CA GLN A 61 16.04 -10.51 -13.98
C GLN A 61 17.51 -10.87 -13.74
N ASP A 62 18.41 -9.93 -14.06
CA ASP A 62 19.84 -10.06 -13.78
C ASP A 62 20.14 -9.66 -12.31
N ASP A 63 21.43 -9.70 -11.92
CA ASP A 63 22.00 -9.46 -10.58
C ASP A 63 21.07 -8.79 -9.53
N ALA A 64 20.82 -9.50 -8.42
CA ALA A 64 20.00 -9.06 -7.28
C ALA A 64 20.60 -7.89 -6.47
N ARG A 65 21.79 -7.40 -6.84
CA ARG A 65 22.42 -6.27 -6.15
C ARG A 65 21.53 -5.04 -6.19
N LEU A 66 21.26 -4.49 -5.01
CA LEU A 66 20.74 -3.15 -4.87
C LEU A 66 21.63 -2.16 -5.62
N SER A 67 21.11 -1.64 -6.74
CA SER A 67 21.71 -0.51 -7.47
C SER A 67 21.78 0.79 -6.65
N LEU A 68 21.23 0.78 -5.42
CA LEU A 68 21.33 1.85 -4.44
C LEU A 68 22.34 1.48 -3.35
N PRO A 69 23.17 2.42 -2.87
CA PRO A 69 24.01 2.17 -1.72
C PRO A 69 23.15 1.88 -0.48
N ARG A 70 23.59 0.96 0.39
CA ARG A 70 22.84 0.52 1.58
C ARG A 70 22.43 1.68 2.50
N SER A 71 23.26 2.72 2.60
CA SER A 71 22.94 3.93 3.35
C SER A 71 21.74 4.68 2.76
N ALA A 72 21.66 4.80 1.43
CA ALA A 72 20.51 5.42 0.77
C ALA A 72 19.23 4.58 0.96
N VAL A 73 19.33 3.25 0.94
CA VAL A 73 18.20 2.37 1.25
C VAL A 73 17.72 2.59 2.68
N GLY A 74 18.63 2.61 3.65
CA GLY A 74 18.30 2.88 5.06
C GLY A 74 17.64 4.24 5.28
N VAL A 75 18.18 5.30 4.67
CA VAL A 75 17.63 6.67 4.79
C VAL A 75 16.26 6.77 4.13
N THR A 76 16.08 6.22 2.93
CA THR A 76 14.80 6.27 2.21
C THR A 76 13.73 5.42 2.87
N ALA A 77 14.07 4.22 3.32
CA ALA A 77 13.15 3.35 4.07
C ALA A 77 12.78 3.99 5.41
N GLY A 78 13.74 4.59 6.12
CA GLY A 78 13.50 5.30 7.38
C GLY A 78 12.60 6.52 7.20
N ALA A 79 12.84 7.35 6.18
CA ALA A 79 11.98 8.48 5.85
C ALA A 79 10.56 8.03 5.47
N GLY A 80 10.43 6.95 4.70
CA GLY A 80 9.16 6.32 4.37
C GLY A 80 8.43 5.80 5.61
N ALA A 81 9.13 5.12 6.51
CA ALA A 81 8.57 4.60 7.75
C ALA A 81 8.10 5.73 8.68
N LEU A 82 8.87 6.81 8.83
CA LEU A 82 8.47 7.97 9.62
C LEU A 82 7.25 8.67 9.00
N ALA A 83 7.26 8.91 7.69
CA ALA A 83 6.12 9.49 7.00
C ALA A 83 4.87 8.59 7.12
N GLY A 84 5.05 7.27 6.98
CA GLY A 84 3.98 6.27 7.12
C GLY A 84 3.41 6.21 8.54
N ALA A 85 4.27 6.31 9.57
CA ALA A 85 3.86 6.39 10.96
C ALA A 85 3.04 7.65 11.26
N LEU A 86 3.51 8.81 10.79
CA LEU A 86 2.80 10.09 10.95
C LEU A 86 1.44 10.07 10.27
N VAL A 87 1.39 9.50 9.07
CA VAL A 87 0.19 9.47 8.23
C VAL A 87 -0.78 8.35 8.61
N ALA A 88 -0.34 7.28 9.29
CA ALA A 88 -1.21 6.18 9.74
C ALA A 88 -2.37 6.63 10.65
N TYR A 89 -2.25 7.81 11.25
CA TYR A 89 -3.30 8.43 12.06
C TYR A 89 -4.22 9.38 11.28
N LEU A 90 -3.90 9.72 10.03
CA LEU A 90 -4.72 10.59 9.17
C LEU A 90 -5.68 9.76 8.30
N PRO A 91 -7.00 9.87 8.51
CA PRO A 91 -7.97 9.19 7.65
C PRO A 91 -7.88 9.71 6.21
N GLY A 92 -7.93 8.79 5.24
CA GLY A 92 -7.92 9.12 3.81
C GLY A 92 -6.53 9.34 3.20
N VAL A 93 -5.44 9.19 3.97
CA VAL A 93 -4.07 9.34 3.45
C VAL A 93 -3.40 7.97 3.35
N SER A 94 -2.87 7.64 2.17
CA SER A 94 -2.32 6.31 1.88
C SER A 94 -0.81 6.23 2.14
N ALA A 95 -0.29 5.01 2.27
CA ALA A 95 1.16 4.76 2.29
C ALA A 95 1.86 5.32 1.04
N GLY A 96 1.17 5.36 -0.12
CA GLY A 96 1.68 6.01 -1.32
C GLY A 96 1.91 7.50 -1.14
N VAL A 97 0.99 8.22 -0.48
CA VAL A 97 1.20 9.64 -0.14
C VAL A 97 2.38 9.79 0.83
N ALA A 98 2.48 8.94 1.85
CA ALA A 98 3.64 8.93 2.74
C ALA A 98 4.96 8.70 1.99
N ALA A 99 5.00 7.76 1.04
CA ALA A 99 6.16 7.50 0.19
C ALA A 99 6.52 8.72 -0.68
N THR A 100 5.52 9.43 -1.22
CA THR A 100 5.78 10.68 -1.97
C THR A 100 6.34 11.80 -1.10
N LEU A 101 5.92 11.89 0.18
CA LEU A 101 6.47 12.85 1.13
C LEU A 101 7.91 12.50 1.53
N ALA A 102 8.26 11.22 1.51
CA ALA A 102 9.61 10.73 1.80
C ALA A 102 10.58 10.79 0.60
N LEU A 103 10.07 11.02 -0.62
CA LEU A 103 10.87 11.06 -1.84
C LEU A 103 12.04 12.05 -1.86
N PRO A 104 11.95 13.24 -1.24
CA PRO A 104 13.10 14.15 -1.12
C PRO A 104 14.31 13.54 -0.41
N ALA A 105 14.12 12.51 0.43
CA ALA A 105 15.20 11.78 1.10
C ALA A 105 15.87 10.72 0.20
N ALA A 106 15.32 10.47 -1.01
CA ALA A 106 15.89 9.52 -1.96
C ALA A 106 16.93 10.16 -2.89
N PRO A 107 17.96 9.41 -3.32
CA PRO A 107 18.90 9.88 -4.32
C PRO A 107 18.19 10.32 -5.60
N ALA A 108 18.52 11.53 -6.08
CA ALA A 108 17.86 12.15 -7.23
C ALA A 108 17.93 11.28 -8.50
N ASP A 109 19.09 10.65 -8.72
CA ASP A 109 19.37 9.81 -9.89
C ASP A 109 18.55 8.52 -9.92
N HIS A 110 17.90 8.16 -8.81
CA HIS A 110 17.24 6.86 -8.60
C HIS A 110 15.82 7.00 -8.04
N ARG A 111 15.10 8.06 -8.40
CA ARG A 111 13.80 8.41 -7.82
C ARG A 111 12.74 7.28 -7.90
N ALA A 112 12.69 6.52 -8.99
CA ALA A 112 11.75 5.39 -9.11
C ALA A 112 12.05 4.28 -8.09
N ARG A 113 13.33 3.91 -7.92
CA ARG A 113 13.75 2.93 -6.91
C ARG A 113 13.59 3.47 -5.49
N GLY A 114 13.91 4.75 -5.29
CA GLY A 114 13.68 5.46 -4.04
C GLY A 114 12.20 5.47 -3.62
N PHE A 115 11.27 5.61 -4.57
CA PHE A 115 9.83 5.48 -4.29
C PHE A 115 9.49 4.09 -3.76
N VAL A 116 9.98 3.03 -4.40
CA VAL A 116 9.73 1.64 -3.97
C VAL A 116 10.27 1.41 -2.56
N VAL A 117 11.49 1.87 -2.26
CA VAL A 117 12.08 1.72 -0.92
C VAL A 117 11.31 2.52 0.14
N ALA A 118 10.95 3.77 -0.16
CA ALA A 118 10.15 4.59 0.74
C ALA A 118 8.75 4.00 0.98
N GLN A 119 8.13 3.45 -0.06
CA GLN A 119 6.84 2.77 0.03
C GLN A 119 6.92 1.52 0.93
N SER A 120 7.97 0.71 0.79
CA SER A 120 8.19 -0.45 1.67
C SER A 120 8.35 -0.04 3.13
N GLY A 121 9.11 1.03 3.39
CA GLY A 121 9.23 1.61 4.73
C GLY A 121 7.88 2.08 5.29
N ALA A 122 7.11 2.83 4.49
CA ALA A 122 5.78 3.31 4.87
C ALA A 122 4.81 2.17 5.19
N ASN A 123 4.74 1.15 4.33
CA ASN A 123 3.89 -0.03 4.55
C ASN A 123 4.27 -0.79 5.83
N THR A 124 5.57 -0.92 6.12
CA THR A 124 6.06 -1.59 7.33
C THR A 124 5.63 -0.83 8.59
N ALA A 125 5.74 0.50 8.56
CA ALA A 125 5.24 1.35 9.64
C ALA A 125 3.71 1.23 9.78
N THR A 126 2.96 1.34 8.68
CA THR A 126 1.50 1.19 8.71
C THR A 126 1.07 -0.15 9.29
N ALA A 127 1.71 -1.27 8.92
CA ALA A 127 1.42 -2.58 9.49
C ALA A 127 1.68 -2.62 11.00
N THR A 128 2.84 -2.10 11.44
CA THR A 128 3.23 -2.06 12.84
C THR A 128 2.26 -1.20 13.68
N PHE A 129 1.94 0.01 13.22
CA PHE A 129 1.02 0.92 13.93
C PHE A 129 -0.44 0.44 13.88
N ALA A 130 -0.87 -0.23 12.81
CA ALA A 130 -2.18 -0.86 12.75
C ALA A 130 -2.33 -1.96 13.81
N LEU A 131 -1.28 -2.74 14.09
CA LEU A 131 -1.29 -3.72 15.19
C LEU A 131 -1.42 -3.03 16.56
N PHE A 132 -0.70 -1.92 16.78
CA PHE A 132 -0.85 -1.14 18.01
C PHE A 132 -2.26 -0.58 18.18
N ALA A 133 -2.84 0.01 17.12
CA ALA A 133 -4.21 0.50 17.14
C ALA A 133 -5.23 -0.62 17.41
N PHE A 134 -5.08 -1.77 16.75
CA PHE A 134 -5.92 -2.95 16.98
C PHE A 134 -5.83 -3.44 18.43
N SER A 135 -4.63 -3.47 19.01
CA SER A 135 -4.44 -3.96 20.37
C SER A 135 -4.90 -3.01 21.49
N GLY A 136 -4.71 -1.70 21.31
CA GLY A 136 -4.97 -0.71 22.35
C GLY A 136 -6.34 -0.03 22.24
N LEU A 137 -6.86 0.09 21.02
CA LEU A 137 -8.11 0.79 20.71
C LEU A 137 -9.21 -0.14 20.19
N GLY A 138 -8.88 -1.41 19.87
CA GLY A 138 -9.83 -2.34 19.24
C GLY A 138 -10.22 -1.95 17.81
N GLU A 139 -9.55 -0.96 17.22
CA GLU A 139 -9.89 -0.44 15.90
C GLU A 139 -9.19 -1.25 14.79
N THR A 140 -9.97 -1.74 13.84
CA THR A 140 -9.44 -2.34 12.61
C THR A 140 -9.13 -1.24 11.60
N ARG A 141 -7.86 -1.12 11.22
CA ARG A 141 -7.37 -0.05 10.32
C ARG A 141 -6.89 -0.56 8.97
N THR A 142 -6.71 -1.86 8.83
CA THR A 142 -6.28 -2.53 7.59
C THR A 142 -7.04 -3.84 7.38
N GLY A 143 -7.08 -4.34 6.14
CA GLY A 143 -7.68 -5.65 5.84
C GLY A 143 -7.06 -6.81 6.63
N VAL A 144 -5.78 -6.72 7.00
CA VAL A 144 -5.12 -7.72 7.85
C VAL A 144 -5.69 -7.69 9.27
N THR A 145 -5.85 -6.51 9.87
CA THR A 145 -6.48 -6.40 11.21
C THR A 145 -7.95 -6.81 11.20
N VAL A 146 -8.67 -6.59 10.08
CA VAL A 146 -10.05 -7.11 9.90
C VAL A 146 -10.06 -8.64 9.86
N ALA A 147 -9.11 -9.26 9.15
CA ALA A 147 -9.00 -10.71 9.08
C ALA A 147 -8.67 -11.32 10.45
N LEU A 148 -7.77 -10.70 11.22
CA LEU A 148 -7.43 -11.13 12.58
C LEU A 148 -8.63 -11.03 13.53
N ASP A 149 -9.37 -9.92 13.47
CA ASP A 149 -10.60 -9.71 14.24
C ASP A 149 -11.67 -10.77 13.89
N THR A 150 -11.89 -11.00 12.60
CA THR A 150 -12.85 -12.01 12.10
C THR A 150 -12.45 -13.43 12.51
N ALA A 151 -11.15 -13.73 12.56
CA ALA A 151 -10.62 -15.02 12.99
C ALA A 151 -10.60 -15.19 14.53
N GLY A 152 -11.01 -14.17 15.29
CA GLY A 152 -10.99 -14.20 16.76
C GLY A 152 -9.59 -14.29 17.35
N VAL A 153 -8.57 -13.85 16.61
CA VAL A 153 -7.18 -13.89 17.08
C VAL A 153 -6.98 -12.77 18.11
N PRO A 154 -6.67 -13.08 19.38
CA PRO A 154 -6.46 -12.05 20.38
C PRO A 154 -5.26 -11.18 20.01
N PRO A 155 -5.29 -9.87 20.28
CA PRO A 155 -4.19 -8.95 19.97
C PRO A 155 -2.96 -9.25 20.83
N ALA A 156 -2.16 -10.23 20.41
CA ALA A 156 -0.93 -10.62 21.04
C ALA A 156 0.23 -9.80 20.45
N LEU A 157 0.37 -8.52 20.84
CA LEU A 157 1.46 -7.66 20.37
C LEU A 157 2.84 -8.31 20.53
N GLY A 158 3.05 -9.04 21.63
CA GLY A 158 4.29 -9.75 21.92
C GLY A 158 4.65 -10.83 20.89
N THR A 159 3.71 -11.31 20.07
CA THR A 159 3.98 -12.23 18.96
C THR A 159 3.86 -11.55 17.60
N LEU A 160 2.85 -10.69 17.41
CA LEU A 160 2.57 -10.07 16.12
C LEU A 160 3.62 -9.01 15.72
N VAL A 161 4.13 -8.21 16.67
CA VAL A 161 5.20 -7.24 16.40
C VAL A 161 6.50 -7.93 15.98
N PRO A 162 7.02 -8.96 16.69
CA PRO A 162 8.20 -9.68 16.23
C PRO A 162 7.97 -10.40 14.90
N VAL A 163 6.76 -10.87 14.57
CA VAL A 163 6.46 -11.42 13.24
C VAL A 163 6.60 -10.35 12.15
N VAL A 164 6.06 -9.15 12.36
CA VAL A 164 6.23 -8.03 11.42
C VAL A 164 7.70 -7.61 11.32
N ALA A 165 8.41 -7.56 12.45
CA ALA A 165 9.84 -7.23 12.47
C ALA A 165 10.68 -8.29 11.75
N LEU A 166 10.38 -9.58 11.94
CA LEU A 166 11.03 -10.68 11.22
C LEU A 166 10.73 -10.63 9.73
N ALA A 167 9.49 -10.38 9.33
CA ALA A 167 9.12 -10.23 7.91
C ALA A 167 9.83 -9.03 7.26
N ALA A 168 9.95 -7.91 7.98
CA ALA A 168 10.71 -6.76 7.52
C ALA A 168 12.22 -7.08 7.43
N ALA A 169 12.77 -7.78 8.42
CA ALA A 169 14.17 -8.17 8.46
C ALA A 169 14.54 -9.19 7.38
N THR A 170 13.69 -10.18 7.10
CA THR A 170 13.92 -11.12 5.99
C THR A 170 13.84 -10.41 4.64
N GLY A 171 12.92 -9.46 4.47
CA GLY A 171 12.87 -8.59 3.30
C GLY A 171 14.14 -7.74 3.11
N ALA A 172 14.75 -7.28 4.21
CA ALA A 172 15.99 -6.49 4.18
C ALA A 172 17.26 -7.35 3.98
N CYS A 173 17.29 -8.58 4.52
CA CYS A 173 18.42 -9.50 4.38
C CYS A 173 18.49 -10.16 3.01
N TRP A 174 17.39 -10.18 2.26
CA TRP A 174 17.34 -10.73 0.91
C TRP A 174 17.73 -9.71 -0.18
N SER A 175 18.17 -8.50 0.21
CA SER A 175 18.59 -7.38 -0.66
C SER A 175 20.06 -6.98 -0.49
#